data_AF-A0A9K3H5T7-F1
#
_entry.id   AF-A0A9K3H5T7-F1
#
_cell.length_a   1.000
_cell.length_b   1.000
_cell.length_c   1.000
_cell.angle_alpha   90.00
_cell.angle_beta   90.00
_cell.angle_gamma   90.00
#
_symmetry.space_group_name_H-M   'P 1'
#
loop_
_entity.id
_entity.type
_entity.pdbx_description
1 polymer ?
#
loop_
_entity_poly.entity_id
_entity_poly.type
_entity_poly.pdbx_seq_one_letter_code
_entity_poly.pdbx_strand_id
1 'polypeptide(L)'
;MSSDNCQTNTRFNSFTVKRDREGGRPLEMNVTKIDKNGYTAQQQNGKWNFLPPCVLYGSITFGGNPNESDGTAKGKLAQKPPRQALLIFICMPVSPGNSRLIFASPRNFAVWMDRIIPRWVYHINQNLIIDSDLYLLHVEEKKVLEADPNDWQKICFVPTKSDALVVGFRKWIKKYSNGQLNWGNNFDRSLPPSPPREQLLDRYWSHVVNCSSCNAAYKSLNALQVALQVFSVASVAIVAATKQGLISVVARNTLVVAAVLCFVGSKWLSHFIYKNFRYHDYNHAFVFH
;
A
#
# COMPACT_ATOMS: atom_id res chain seq x y z
N MET A 1 70.67 -6.84 3.13
CA MET A 1 69.94 -7.26 1.92
C MET A 1 68.53 -7.64 2.34
N SER A 2 67.56 -6.99 1.70
CA SER A 2 66.09 -7.02 1.76
C SER A 2 65.36 -7.54 3.01
N SER A 3 64.69 -6.60 3.66
CA SER A 3 63.48 -6.81 4.46
C SER A 3 62.25 -6.73 3.52
N ASP A 4 61.65 -7.86 3.17
CA ASP A 4 60.42 -7.89 2.38
C ASP A 4 59.20 -7.89 3.31
N ASN A 5 58.65 -6.69 3.49
CA ASN A 5 57.40 -6.46 4.20
C ASN A 5 56.23 -6.68 3.20
N CYS A 6 55.51 -7.81 3.34
CA CYS A 6 54.30 -8.07 2.56
C CYS A 6 53.15 -7.20 3.10
N GLN A 7 52.98 -6.00 2.54
CA GLN A 7 51.77 -5.20 2.75
C GLN A 7 50.65 -5.74 1.87
N THR A 8 49.69 -6.45 2.47
CA THR A 8 48.43 -6.81 1.82
C THR A 8 47.61 -5.54 1.59
N ASN A 9 47.66 -5.04 0.35
CA ASN A 9 46.88 -3.90 -0.11
C ASN A 9 45.44 -4.35 -0.39
N THR A 10 44.62 -4.45 0.65
CA THR A 10 43.20 -4.74 0.51
C THR A 10 42.48 -3.46 0.05
N ARG A 11 42.44 -3.23 -1.26
CA ARG A 11 41.51 -2.26 -1.85
C ARG A 11 40.09 -2.72 -1.54
N PHE A 12 39.44 -2.05 -0.58
CA PHE A 12 37.99 -2.07 -0.48
C PHE A 12 37.43 -1.40 -1.74
N ASN A 13 37.08 -2.21 -2.74
CA ASN A 13 36.25 -1.75 -3.84
C ASN A 13 34.90 -1.31 -3.24
N SER A 14 34.68 0.00 -3.19
CA SER A 14 33.37 0.59 -2.94
C SER A 14 32.47 0.20 -4.09
N PHE A 15 31.70 -0.88 -3.92
CA PHE A 15 30.62 -1.22 -4.84
C PHE A 15 29.55 -0.15 -4.68
N THR A 16 29.52 0.82 -5.61
CA THR A 16 28.36 1.70 -5.74
C THR A 16 27.18 0.80 -6.09
N VAL A 17 26.26 0.61 -5.14
CA VAL A 17 25.15 -0.34 -5.33
C VAL A 17 24.28 0.17 -6.49
N LYS A 18 24.39 -0.52 -7.64
CA LYS A 18 23.46 -0.38 -8.75
C LYS A 18 22.06 -0.65 -8.22
N ARG A 19 21.08 0.11 -8.69
CA ARG A 19 19.67 -0.21 -8.41
C ARG A 19 19.41 -1.67 -8.79
N ASP A 20 18.52 -2.34 -8.07
CA ASP A 20 18.06 -3.66 -8.50
C ASP A 20 17.28 -3.57 -9.82
N ARG A 21 16.82 -4.72 -10.33
CA ARG A 21 16.04 -4.81 -11.58
C ARG A 21 14.80 -3.91 -11.58
N GLU A 22 14.22 -3.67 -10.40
CA GLU A 22 12.99 -2.91 -10.20
C GLU A 22 13.26 -1.44 -9.82
N GLY A 23 14.54 -1.04 -9.80
CA GLY A 23 14.94 0.31 -9.45
C GLY A 23 15.09 0.55 -7.94
N GLY A 24 14.97 -0.49 -7.12
CA GLY A 24 15.16 -0.46 -5.68
C GLY A 24 16.59 -0.11 -5.29
N ARG A 25 16.73 0.47 -4.11
CA ARG A 25 18.02 0.90 -3.53
C ARG A 25 18.12 0.40 -2.10
N PRO A 26 19.34 0.12 -1.60
CA PRO A 26 19.54 -0.21 -0.20
C PRO A 26 18.91 0.84 0.71
N LEU A 27 18.07 0.39 1.63
CA LEU A 27 17.36 1.23 2.57
C LEU A 27 17.99 1.09 3.95
N GLU A 28 18.86 2.03 4.27
CA GLU A 28 19.54 2.07 5.56
C GLU A 28 18.60 2.67 6.61
N MET A 29 18.20 1.87 7.59
CA MET A 29 17.47 2.33 8.76
C MET A 29 18.20 1.94 10.04
N ASN A 30 18.19 2.83 11.03
CA ASN A 30 18.77 2.56 12.35
C ASN A 30 17.82 3.01 13.44
N VAL A 31 17.49 2.11 14.37
CA VAL A 31 16.71 2.46 15.57
C VAL A 31 17.64 3.18 16.55
N THR A 32 17.32 4.43 16.87
CA THR A 32 18.17 5.29 17.70
C THR A 32 17.78 5.28 19.17
N LYS A 33 16.49 5.07 19.47
CA LYS A 33 15.95 5.08 20.83
C LYS A 33 14.79 4.12 20.94
N ILE A 34 14.75 3.33 22.01
CA ILE A 34 13.61 2.47 22.39
C ILE A 34 13.34 2.69 23.89
N ASP A 35 12.11 3.08 24.23
CA ASP A 35 11.65 3.22 25.61
C ASP A 35 10.17 2.82 25.75
N LYS A 36 9.58 2.94 26.96
CA LYS A 36 8.18 2.56 27.21
C LYS A 36 7.16 3.33 26.36
N ASN A 37 7.53 4.51 25.87
CA ASN A 37 6.69 5.38 25.03
C ASN A 37 6.91 5.12 23.53
N GLY A 38 7.70 4.09 23.16
CA GLY A 38 7.87 3.67 21.78
C GLY A 38 9.32 3.66 21.31
N TYR A 39 9.52 3.83 20.00
CA TYR A 39 10.86 3.93 19.43
C TYR A 39 10.93 4.85 18.22
N THR A 40 12.14 5.32 17.94
CA THR A 40 12.45 6.16 16.79
C THR A 40 13.49 5.48 15.92
N ALA A 41 13.32 5.53 14.61
CA ALA A 41 14.32 5.10 13.65
C ALA A 41 14.65 6.21 12.65
N GLN A 42 15.94 6.33 12.33
CA GLN A 42 16.44 7.22 11.29
C GLN A 42 16.57 6.44 9.98
N GLN A 43 16.05 7.01 8.90
CA GLN A 43 16.25 6.58 7.51
C GLN A 43 17.00 7.69 6.77
N GLN A 44 17.72 7.38 5.69
CA GLN A 44 18.52 8.36 4.92
C GLN A 44 17.79 9.69 4.63
N ASN A 45 16.52 9.62 4.21
CA ASN A 45 15.73 10.81 3.84
C ASN A 45 14.50 11.02 4.73
N GLY A 46 14.49 10.44 5.92
CA GLY A 46 13.28 10.42 6.74
C GLY A 46 13.48 9.95 8.16
N LYS A 47 12.45 10.14 8.98
CA LYS A 47 12.42 9.69 10.37
C LYS A 47 11.12 8.97 10.63
N TRP A 48 11.22 7.80 11.25
CA TRP A 48 10.09 6.98 11.65
C TRP A 48 9.96 6.96 13.16
N ASN A 49 8.72 6.96 13.65
CA ASN A 49 8.40 6.87 15.06
C ASN A 49 7.27 5.86 15.22
N PHE A 50 7.47 4.93 16.15
CA PHE A 50 6.43 4.07 16.66
C PHE A 50 5.96 4.61 18.01
N LEU A 51 4.65 4.87 18.12
CA LEU A 51 3.98 5.30 19.34
C LEU A 51 3.02 4.18 19.77
N PRO A 52 3.21 3.61 20.96
CA PRO A 52 2.32 2.62 21.52
C PRO A 52 0.89 3.16 21.68
N PRO A 53 -0.13 2.30 21.54
CA PRO A 53 -0.01 0.85 21.32
C PRO A 53 0.15 0.46 19.84
N CYS A 54 -0.12 1.35 18.88
CA CYS A 54 -0.37 0.92 17.50
C CYS A 54 -0.08 1.93 16.39
N VAL A 55 0.58 3.06 16.68
CA VAL A 55 0.81 4.10 15.66
C VAL A 55 2.24 4.01 15.15
N LEU A 56 2.42 3.89 13.84
CA LEU A 56 3.70 4.06 13.16
C LEU A 56 3.58 5.22 12.18
N TYR A 57 4.42 6.23 12.29
CA TYR A 57 4.45 7.31 11.32
C TYR A 57 5.86 7.70 10.94
N GLY A 58 6.03 8.22 9.72
CA GLY A 58 7.31 8.72 9.27
C GLY A 58 7.20 9.75 8.17
N SER A 59 8.10 10.72 8.19
CA SER A 59 8.22 11.72 7.12
C SER A 59 9.29 11.29 6.13
N ILE A 60 8.99 11.42 4.84
CA ILE A 60 9.93 11.22 3.74
C ILE A 60 10.08 12.55 3.04
N THR A 61 11.32 13.02 2.94
CA THR A 61 11.67 14.23 2.19
C THR A 61 12.11 13.86 0.77
N PHE A 62 11.49 14.51 -0.22
CA PHE A 62 11.77 14.34 -1.63
C PHE A 62 12.51 15.58 -2.17
N GLY A 63 13.73 15.38 -2.65
CA GLY A 63 14.56 16.46 -3.17
C GLY A 63 15.19 17.31 -2.06
N GLY A 64 16.47 17.61 -2.23
CA GLY A 64 17.37 18.13 -1.21
C GLY A 64 18.58 17.21 -1.09
N ASN A 65 19.80 17.75 -1.15
CA ASN A 65 20.99 16.94 -0.91
C ASN A 65 20.99 16.53 0.57
N PRO A 66 21.17 15.24 0.91
CA PRO A 66 21.25 14.79 2.30
C PRO A 66 22.41 15.42 3.08
N ASN A 67 23.35 16.08 2.39
CA ASN A 67 24.54 16.72 2.96
C ASN A 67 24.43 18.25 3.12
N GLU A 68 23.28 18.88 2.87
CA GLU A 68 23.11 20.34 3.04
C GLU A 68 22.63 20.74 4.46
N SER A 69 22.94 19.94 5.48
CA SER A 69 22.73 20.30 6.88
C SER A 69 24.01 20.78 7.59
N ASP A 70 24.90 21.46 6.87
CA ASP A 70 25.90 22.30 7.52
C ASP A 70 26.02 23.62 6.79
N GLY A 71 25.85 24.70 7.56
CA GLY A 71 25.81 26.05 7.05
C GLY A 71 27.13 26.40 6.38
N THR A 72 27.06 26.81 5.12
CA THR A 72 27.69 28.04 4.58
C THR A 72 27.31 28.14 3.10
N ALA A 73 26.31 28.95 2.77
CA ALA A 73 26.13 29.40 1.40
C ALA A 73 25.47 30.78 1.40
N LYS A 74 26.31 31.81 1.25
CA LYS A 74 25.91 33.16 0.89
C LYS A 74 25.07 33.13 -0.39
N GLY A 75 23.90 33.77 -0.35
CA GLY A 75 23.05 34.03 -1.50
C GLY A 75 22.14 32.87 -1.89
N LYS A 76 20.92 32.81 -1.32
CA LYS A 76 19.88 31.89 -1.82
C LYS A 76 18.61 32.67 -2.14
N LEU A 77 18.26 32.70 -3.43
CA LEU A 77 16.87 32.83 -3.88
C LEU A 77 15.99 31.97 -2.97
N ALA A 78 14.82 32.47 -2.56
CA ALA A 78 13.89 31.79 -1.65
C ALA A 78 13.79 30.29 -2.00
N GLN A 79 14.47 29.45 -1.21
CA GLN A 79 14.45 28.01 -1.43
C GLN A 79 13.00 27.56 -1.24
N LYS A 80 12.41 26.95 -2.27
CA LYS A 80 11.10 26.32 -2.15
C LYS A 80 11.14 25.34 -0.96
N PRO A 81 10.09 25.29 -0.12
CA PRO A 81 10.07 24.39 1.01
C PRO A 81 10.30 22.94 0.54
N PRO A 82 11.04 22.12 1.32
CA PRO A 82 11.31 20.75 0.95
C PRO A 82 10.01 19.99 0.76
N ARG A 83 9.93 19.18 -0.30
CA ARG A 83 8.73 18.38 -0.57
C ARG A 83 8.71 17.23 0.43
N GLN A 84 7.66 17.14 1.22
CA GLN A 84 7.53 16.16 2.28
C GLN A 84 6.22 15.41 2.12
N ALA A 85 6.29 14.08 2.25
CA ALA A 85 5.13 13.24 2.51
C ALA A 85 5.27 12.65 3.92
N LEU A 86 4.17 12.60 4.63
CA LEU A 86 4.06 11.94 5.92
C LEU A 86 3.23 10.68 5.71
N LEU A 87 3.73 9.55 6.14
CA LEU A 87 3.01 8.27 6.16
C LEU A 87 2.61 8.01 7.61
N ILE A 88 1.34 7.70 7.84
CA ILE A 88 0.78 7.40 9.14
C ILE A 88 0.00 6.10 9.02
N PHE A 89 0.42 5.10 9.78
CA PHE A 89 -0.25 3.81 9.94
C PHE A 89 -0.72 3.69 11.38
N ILE A 90 -2.00 3.42 11.57
CA ILE A 90 -2.59 3.09 12.87
C ILE A 90 -3.11 1.65 12.77
N CYS A 91 -2.42 0.72 13.43
CA CYS A 91 -2.65 -0.72 13.33
C CYS A 91 -3.30 -1.25 14.62
N MET A 92 -4.59 -0.98 14.81
CA MET A 92 -5.28 -1.30 16.07
C MET A 92 -5.57 -2.80 16.15
N PRO A 93 -5.12 -3.51 17.21
CA PRO A 93 -5.56 -4.88 17.45
C PRO A 93 -7.05 -4.89 17.80
N VAL A 94 -7.82 -5.80 17.19
CA VAL A 94 -9.26 -5.94 17.44
C VAL A 94 -9.56 -7.28 18.11
N SER A 95 -9.03 -8.36 17.53
CA SER A 95 -9.09 -9.73 18.06
C SER A 95 -7.93 -10.53 17.44
N PRO A 96 -7.61 -11.73 17.93
CA PRO A 96 -6.67 -12.62 17.26
C PRO A 96 -7.02 -12.79 15.77
N GLY A 97 -6.03 -12.65 14.88
CA GLY A 97 -6.22 -12.73 13.44
C GLY A 97 -6.89 -11.52 12.79
N ASN A 98 -7.21 -10.47 13.57
CA ASN A 98 -7.91 -9.29 13.06
C ASN A 98 -7.31 -8.00 13.61
N SER A 99 -6.88 -7.13 12.70
CA SER A 99 -6.47 -5.77 13.03
C SER A 99 -7.20 -4.77 12.14
N ARG A 100 -7.40 -3.56 12.67
CA ARG A 100 -7.90 -2.43 11.90
C ARG A 100 -6.73 -1.55 11.50
N LEU A 101 -6.49 -1.42 10.20
CA LEU A 101 -5.51 -0.51 9.64
C LEU A 101 -6.16 0.80 9.22
N ILE A 102 -5.68 1.92 9.75
CA ILE A 102 -5.96 3.26 9.22
C ILE A 102 -4.66 3.79 8.61
N PHE A 103 -4.70 4.09 7.31
CA PHE A 103 -3.58 4.63 6.57
C PHE A 103 -3.89 6.06 6.10
N ALA A 104 -3.01 7.00 6.44
CA ALA A 104 -3.05 8.36 5.94
C ALA A 104 -1.68 8.76 5.37
N SER A 105 -1.71 9.49 4.25
CA SER A 105 -0.50 9.91 3.54
C SER A 105 -0.55 11.40 3.15
N PRO A 106 -0.65 12.36 4.10
CA PRO A 106 -0.63 13.77 3.76
C PRO A 106 0.71 14.20 3.15
N ARG A 107 0.66 15.17 2.24
CA ARG A 107 1.83 15.73 1.55
C ARG A 107 1.72 17.24 1.41
N ASN A 108 2.85 17.94 1.45
CA ASN A 108 2.88 19.40 1.25
C ASN A 108 3.07 19.83 -0.22
N PHE A 109 3.20 18.88 -1.14
CA PHE A 109 3.46 19.12 -2.55
C PHE A 109 2.31 18.60 -3.41
N ALA A 110 2.12 19.20 -4.60
CA ALA A 110 1.11 18.81 -5.58
C ALA A 110 -0.35 18.79 -5.04
N VAL A 111 -0.64 19.50 -3.95
CA VAL A 111 -1.94 19.53 -3.27
C VAL A 111 -3.09 20.02 -4.16
N TRP A 112 -2.78 20.73 -5.25
CA TRP A 112 -3.76 21.14 -6.27
C TRP A 112 -4.46 19.93 -6.90
N MET A 113 -3.80 18.78 -7.00
CA MET A 113 -4.38 17.56 -7.55
C MET A 113 -5.57 17.06 -6.72
N ASP A 114 -5.59 17.35 -5.41
CA ASP A 114 -6.65 16.92 -4.49
C ASP A 114 -7.99 17.63 -4.80
N ARG A 115 -7.97 18.71 -5.60
CA ARG A 115 -9.17 19.40 -6.09
C ARG A 115 -9.76 18.77 -7.35
N ILE A 116 -8.97 18.00 -8.10
CA ILE A 116 -9.35 17.46 -9.41
C ILE A 116 -9.56 15.94 -9.31
N ILE A 117 -8.70 15.26 -8.56
CA ILE A 117 -8.71 13.81 -8.42
C ILE A 117 -9.59 13.43 -7.23
N PRO A 118 -10.69 12.67 -7.44
CA PRO A 118 -11.54 12.22 -6.35
C PRO A 118 -10.78 11.35 -5.33
N ARG A 119 -11.12 11.47 -4.05
CA ARG A 119 -10.46 10.72 -2.96
C ARG A 119 -10.41 9.21 -3.19
N TRP A 120 -11.49 8.62 -3.72
CA TRP A 120 -11.53 7.17 -3.98
C TRP A 120 -10.48 6.70 -5.00
N VAL A 121 -10.04 7.56 -5.92
CA VAL A 121 -8.98 7.23 -6.89
C VAL A 121 -7.63 7.11 -6.19
N TYR A 122 -7.34 8.01 -5.24
CA TYR A 122 -6.15 7.88 -4.40
C TYR A 122 -6.19 6.60 -3.56
N HIS A 123 -7.37 6.27 -3.02
CA HIS A 123 -7.53 5.05 -2.23
C HIS A 123 -7.29 3.79 -3.04
N ILE A 124 -7.69 3.72 -4.32
CA ILE A 124 -7.38 2.55 -5.17
C ILE A 124 -5.87 2.29 -5.18
N ASN A 125 -5.06 3.32 -5.43
CA ASN A 125 -3.60 3.18 -5.46
C ASN A 125 -3.01 2.80 -4.10
N GLN A 126 -3.56 3.35 -3.01
CA GLN A 126 -3.10 3.03 -1.66
C GLN A 126 -3.46 1.61 -1.24
N ASN A 127 -4.63 1.11 -1.64
CA ASN A 127 -5.04 -0.26 -1.34
C ASN A 127 -4.13 -1.27 -2.03
N LEU A 128 -3.61 -0.99 -3.24
CA LEU A 128 -2.65 -1.89 -3.91
C LEU A 128 -1.43 -2.24 -3.04
N ILE A 129 -0.96 -1.31 -2.22
CA ILE A 129 0.16 -1.54 -1.29
C ILE A 129 -0.26 -2.51 -0.17
N ILE A 130 -1.49 -2.38 0.33
CA ILE A 130 -2.01 -3.25 1.38
C ILE A 130 -2.30 -4.64 0.80
N ASP A 131 -2.91 -4.69 -0.37
CA ASP A 131 -3.30 -5.91 -1.07
C ASP A 131 -2.07 -6.76 -1.45
N SER A 132 -0.93 -6.14 -1.73
CA SER A 132 0.32 -6.88 -2.01
C SER A 132 0.87 -7.61 -0.81
N ASP A 133 0.68 -7.08 0.40
CA ASP A 133 1.34 -7.61 1.59
C ASP A 133 0.38 -8.44 2.47
N LEU A 134 -0.93 -8.23 2.34
CA LEU A 134 -1.95 -8.80 3.22
C LEU A 134 -1.87 -10.33 3.33
N TYR A 135 -1.67 -11.04 2.22
CA TYR A 135 -1.55 -12.49 2.26
C TYR A 135 -0.27 -12.95 2.98
N LEU A 136 0.85 -12.25 2.76
CA LEU A 136 2.11 -12.57 3.41
C LEU A 136 2.02 -12.34 4.92
N LEU A 137 1.42 -11.23 5.33
CA LEU A 137 1.18 -10.91 6.74
C LEU A 137 0.30 -11.95 7.43
N HIS A 138 -0.76 -12.42 6.75
CA HIS A 138 -1.63 -13.49 7.26
C HIS A 138 -0.89 -14.81 7.47
N VAL A 139 -0.02 -15.20 6.54
CA VAL A 139 0.80 -16.41 6.67
C VAL A 139 1.87 -16.23 7.76
N GLU A 140 2.49 -15.06 7.83
CA GLU A 140 3.50 -14.74 8.84
C GLU A 140 2.91 -14.83 10.26
N GLU A 141 1.72 -14.26 10.49
CA GLU A 141 1.06 -14.29 11.81
C GLU A 141 0.88 -15.72 12.31
N LYS A 142 0.41 -16.63 11.44
CA LYS A 142 0.21 -18.04 11.77
C LYS A 142 1.52 -18.73 12.16
N LYS A 143 2.55 -18.59 11.33
CA LYS A 143 3.86 -19.19 11.60
C LYS A 143 4.51 -18.64 12.87
N VAL A 144 4.33 -17.35 13.15
CA VAL A 144 4.87 -16.72 14.36
C VAL A 144 4.19 -17.24 15.62
N LEU A 145 2.89 -17.57 15.58
CA LEU A 145 2.19 -18.17 16.72
C LEU A 145 2.48 -19.64 16.94
N GLU A 146 2.90 -20.37 15.90
CA GLU A 146 3.39 -21.74 16.03
C GLU A 146 4.78 -21.81 16.71
N ALA A 147 5.50 -20.68 16.78
CA ALA A 147 6.83 -20.58 17.36
C ALA A 147 6.83 -19.99 18.79
N ASP A 148 7.91 -20.22 19.54
CA ASP A 148 8.14 -19.52 20.80
C ASP A 148 8.26 -18.00 20.53
N PRO A 149 7.49 -17.14 21.23
CA PRO A 149 7.60 -15.68 21.11
C PRO A 149 9.03 -15.13 21.26
N ASN A 150 9.90 -15.84 21.96
CA ASN A 150 11.30 -15.47 22.14
C ASN A 150 12.19 -15.75 20.94
N ASP A 151 11.77 -16.64 20.04
CA ASP A 151 12.55 -17.18 18.92
C ASP A 151 11.96 -16.81 17.55
N TRP A 152 11.13 -15.76 17.48
CA TRP A 152 10.48 -15.30 16.23
C TRP A 152 11.44 -15.09 15.05
N GLN A 153 12.73 -14.81 15.30
CA GLN A 153 13.76 -14.66 14.27
C GLN A 153 14.08 -15.96 13.52
N LYS A 154 13.75 -17.12 14.09
CA LYS A 154 13.83 -18.42 13.40
C LYS A 154 12.75 -18.56 12.32
N ILE A 155 11.64 -17.83 12.47
CA ILE A 155 10.50 -17.84 11.54
C ILE A 155 10.63 -16.71 10.52
N CYS A 156 10.96 -15.50 11.00
CA CYS A 156 11.12 -14.32 10.16
C CYS A 156 12.60 -13.94 10.09
N PHE A 157 13.25 -14.29 9.00
CA PHE A 157 14.65 -13.93 8.76
C PHE A 157 14.76 -12.47 8.31
N VAL A 158 15.21 -11.61 9.21
CA VAL A 158 15.31 -10.14 9.02
C VAL A 158 16.73 -9.62 9.30
N PRO A 159 17.73 -10.01 8.50
CA PRO A 159 19.14 -9.74 8.80
C PRO A 159 19.60 -8.33 8.40
N THR A 160 18.79 -7.57 7.67
CA THR A 160 19.24 -6.36 6.99
C THR A 160 18.89 -5.10 7.75
N LYS A 161 19.56 -3.99 7.41
CA LYS A 161 19.24 -2.68 7.99
C LYS A 161 17.88 -2.13 7.57
N SER A 162 17.31 -2.59 6.45
CA SER A 162 15.94 -2.25 6.08
C SER A 162 14.91 -2.83 7.06
N ASP A 163 15.27 -3.87 7.81
CA ASP A 163 14.37 -4.53 8.75
C ASP A 163 14.35 -3.87 10.14
N ALA A 164 15.10 -2.77 10.33
CA ALA A 164 15.31 -2.17 11.65
C ALA A 164 14.01 -1.78 12.34
N LEU A 165 12.97 -1.35 11.59
CA LEU A 165 11.65 -1.04 12.16
C LEU A 165 10.97 -2.29 12.73
N VAL A 166 10.98 -3.41 12.00
CA VAL A 166 10.39 -4.70 12.45
C VAL A 166 11.12 -5.21 13.68
N VAL A 167 12.45 -5.21 13.64
CA VAL A 167 13.30 -5.60 14.78
C VAL A 167 13.04 -4.71 16.00
N GLY A 168 12.95 -3.39 15.78
CA GLY A 168 12.64 -2.41 16.83
C GLY A 168 11.31 -2.67 17.51
N PHE A 169 10.26 -2.91 16.73
CA PHE A 169 8.93 -3.23 17.22
C PHE A 169 8.89 -4.53 18.03
N ARG A 170 9.51 -5.61 17.53
CA ARG A 170 9.57 -6.90 18.23
C ARG A 170 10.33 -6.81 19.55
N LYS A 171 11.45 -6.06 19.58
CA LYS A 171 12.18 -5.76 20.83
C LYS A 171 11.33 -4.96 21.81
N TRP A 172 10.58 -3.98 21.31
CA TRP A 172 9.69 -3.16 22.13
C TRP A 172 8.57 -3.99 22.77
N ILE A 173 7.84 -4.79 21.99
CA ILE A 173 6.79 -5.70 22.50
C ILE A 173 7.36 -6.68 23.54
N LYS A 174 8.50 -7.32 23.24
CA LYS A 174 9.14 -8.25 24.18
C LYS A 174 9.45 -7.59 25.53
N LYS A 175 9.96 -6.36 25.50
CA LYS A 175 10.42 -5.64 26.70
C LYS A 175 9.28 -4.98 27.49
N TYR A 176 8.30 -4.40 26.82
CA TYR A 176 7.30 -3.52 27.44
C TYR A 176 5.89 -4.08 27.47
N SER A 177 5.63 -5.21 26.81
CA SER A 177 4.33 -5.88 26.81
C SER A 177 4.40 -7.39 27.03
N ASN A 178 5.51 -7.89 27.62
CA ASN A 178 5.75 -9.31 27.89
C ASN A 178 5.63 -10.21 26.64
N GLY A 179 5.97 -9.68 25.46
CA GLY A 179 5.85 -10.43 24.21
C GLY A 179 4.43 -10.52 23.66
N GLN A 180 3.47 -9.82 24.26
CA GLN A 180 2.03 -9.98 23.97
C GLN A 180 1.41 -8.66 23.53
N LEU A 181 0.39 -8.75 22.68
CA LEU A 181 -0.50 -7.62 22.42
C LEU A 181 -1.59 -7.61 23.48
N ASN A 182 -2.19 -6.46 23.74
CA ASN A 182 -3.40 -6.39 24.55
C ASN A 182 -4.56 -6.02 23.63
N TRP A 183 -5.50 -6.95 23.45
CA TRP A 183 -6.69 -6.78 22.61
C TRP A 183 -7.86 -6.14 23.39
N GLY A 184 -7.65 -5.72 24.63
CA GLY A 184 -8.64 -5.07 25.50
C GLY A 184 -9.56 -6.06 26.23
N ASN A 185 -10.07 -7.06 25.52
CA ASN A 185 -10.97 -8.10 26.08
C ASN A 185 -10.24 -9.44 26.29
N ASN A 186 -10.88 -10.35 27.04
CA ASN A 186 -10.42 -11.73 27.24
C ASN A 186 -10.66 -12.57 25.98
N PHE A 187 -9.82 -12.39 24.97
CA PHE A 187 -9.80 -13.28 23.81
C PHE A 187 -8.95 -14.53 24.09
N ASP A 188 -9.41 -15.69 23.62
CA ASP A 188 -8.53 -16.84 23.41
C ASP A 188 -7.45 -16.44 22.39
N ARG A 189 -6.20 -16.87 22.56
CA ARG A 189 -5.10 -16.52 21.65
C ARG A 189 -5.07 -17.36 20.38
N SER A 190 -5.95 -18.35 20.26
CA SER A 190 -6.06 -19.16 19.04
C SER A 190 -6.44 -18.30 17.83
N LEU A 191 -5.77 -18.52 16.70
CA LEU A 191 -6.20 -17.91 15.44
C LEU A 191 -7.37 -18.68 14.82
N PRO A 192 -8.28 -17.98 14.12
CA PRO A 192 -9.27 -18.65 13.30
C PRO A 192 -8.61 -19.43 12.14
N PRO A 193 -9.30 -20.44 11.59
CA PRO A 193 -8.91 -21.08 10.34
C PRO A 193 -8.65 -20.06 9.23
N SER A 194 -7.73 -20.38 8.32
CA SER A 194 -7.47 -19.48 7.18
C SER A 194 -8.71 -19.43 6.30
N PRO A 195 -9.26 -18.25 6.01
CA PRO A 195 -10.33 -18.15 5.03
C PRO A 195 -9.77 -18.44 3.62
N PRO A 196 -10.64 -18.70 2.64
CA PRO A 196 -10.25 -18.70 1.23
C PRO A 196 -9.55 -17.39 0.86
N ARG A 197 -8.56 -17.47 -0.05
CA ARG A 197 -7.77 -16.29 -0.49
C ARG A 197 -8.65 -15.15 -1.00
N GLU A 198 -9.72 -15.49 -1.72
CA GLU A 198 -10.72 -14.56 -2.24
C GLU A 198 -11.40 -13.75 -1.14
N GLN A 199 -11.73 -14.41 -0.02
CA GLN A 199 -12.33 -13.75 1.13
C GLN A 199 -11.30 -12.91 1.89
N LEU A 200 -10.06 -13.38 2.02
CA LEU A 200 -8.99 -12.64 2.68
C LEU A 200 -8.68 -11.32 1.96
N LEU A 201 -8.66 -11.33 0.64
CA LEU A 201 -8.36 -10.16 -0.20
C LEU A 201 -9.63 -9.43 -0.68
N ASP A 202 -10.78 -9.65 -0.04
CA ASP A 202 -12.02 -8.94 -0.39
C ASP A 202 -11.99 -7.48 0.12
N ARG A 203 -11.63 -6.58 -0.79
CA ARG A 203 -11.55 -5.13 -0.56
C ARG A 203 -12.91 -4.51 -0.23
N TYR A 204 -14.01 -5.14 -0.67
CA TYR A 204 -15.33 -4.57 -0.41
C TYR A 204 -15.61 -4.51 1.07
N TRP A 205 -15.37 -5.63 1.76
CA TRP A 205 -15.59 -5.76 3.19
C TRP A 205 -14.50 -5.10 4.03
N SER A 206 -13.23 -5.21 3.61
CA SER A 206 -12.12 -4.62 4.36
C SER A 206 -12.08 -3.09 4.27
N HIS A 207 -12.54 -2.50 3.16
CA HIS A 207 -12.43 -1.06 2.91
C HIS A 207 -13.71 -0.40 2.39
N VAL A 208 -14.25 -0.86 1.26
CA VAL A 208 -15.24 -0.08 0.48
C VAL A 208 -16.50 0.21 1.28
N VAL A 209 -17.04 -0.77 2.00
CA VAL A 209 -18.27 -0.62 2.79
C VAL A 209 -18.12 0.43 3.91
N ASN A 210 -16.92 0.57 4.46
CA ASN A 210 -16.61 1.47 5.58
C ASN A 210 -16.11 2.85 5.13
N CYS A 211 -15.68 3.00 3.87
CA CYS A 211 -15.18 4.25 3.33
C CYS A 211 -16.27 5.01 2.56
N SER A 212 -16.72 6.16 3.07
CA SER A 212 -17.79 6.95 2.43
C SER A 212 -17.48 7.31 0.97
N SER A 213 -16.24 7.69 0.66
CA SER A 213 -15.84 8.03 -0.72
C SER A 213 -15.84 6.84 -1.66
N CYS A 214 -15.30 5.69 -1.23
CA CYS A 214 -15.23 4.49 -2.07
C CYS A 214 -16.60 3.81 -2.20
N ASN A 215 -17.40 3.79 -1.13
CA ASN A 215 -18.77 3.30 -1.15
C ASN A 215 -19.64 4.10 -2.14
N ALA A 216 -19.56 5.43 -2.09
CA ALA A 216 -20.29 6.29 -3.02
C ALA A 216 -19.84 6.04 -4.47
N ALA A 217 -18.55 5.99 -4.73
CA ALA A 217 -18.02 5.67 -6.06
C ALA A 217 -18.48 4.29 -6.55
N TYR A 218 -18.37 3.26 -5.70
CA TYR A 218 -18.82 1.91 -5.99
C TYR A 218 -20.30 1.89 -6.39
N LYS A 219 -21.18 2.52 -5.60
CA LYS A 219 -22.62 2.60 -5.91
C LYS A 219 -22.90 3.33 -7.22
N SER A 220 -22.29 4.50 -7.43
CA SER A 220 -22.48 5.30 -8.65
C SER A 220 -21.98 4.59 -9.91
N LEU A 221 -20.82 3.91 -9.84
CA LEU A 221 -20.27 3.16 -10.97
C LEU A 221 -21.12 1.92 -11.28
N ASN A 222 -21.65 1.22 -10.27
CA ASN A 222 -22.59 0.11 -10.50
C ASN A 222 -23.90 0.61 -11.13
N ALA A 223 -24.44 1.74 -10.67
CA ALA A 223 -25.62 2.34 -11.29
C ALA A 223 -25.37 2.73 -12.76
N LEU A 224 -24.22 3.32 -13.06
CA LEU A 224 -23.81 3.63 -14.43
C LEU A 224 -23.66 2.36 -15.28
N GLN A 225 -23.07 1.30 -14.74
CA GLN A 225 -22.95 0.00 -15.42
C GLN A 225 -24.33 -0.52 -15.84
N VAL A 226 -25.31 -0.50 -14.94
CA VAL A 226 -26.68 -0.94 -15.22
C VAL A 226 -27.35 -0.01 -16.25
N ALA A 227 -27.18 1.31 -16.11
CA ALA A 227 -27.74 2.28 -17.05
C ALA A 227 -27.22 2.06 -18.48
N LEU A 228 -25.92 1.79 -18.64
CA LEU A 228 -25.32 1.47 -19.94
C LEU A 228 -25.90 0.18 -20.54
N GLN A 229 -26.15 -0.85 -19.72
CA GLN A 229 -26.77 -2.10 -20.18
C GLN A 229 -28.22 -1.87 -20.62
N VAL A 230 -29.01 -1.16 -19.82
CA VAL A 230 -30.40 -0.82 -20.15
C VAL A 230 -30.47 0.00 -21.43
N PHE A 231 -29.61 1.02 -21.58
CA PHE A 231 -29.56 1.84 -22.79
C PHE A 231 -29.19 1.01 -24.02
N SER A 232 -28.24 0.09 -23.89
CA SER A 232 -27.85 -0.81 -24.99
C SER A 232 -29.01 -1.68 -25.46
N VAL A 233 -29.69 -2.37 -24.53
CA VAL A 233 -30.83 -3.25 -24.85
C VAL A 233 -32.00 -2.45 -25.42
N ALA A 234 -32.33 -1.30 -24.83
CA ALA A 234 -33.39 -0.43 -25.30
C ALA A 234 -33.11 0.08 -26.72
N SER A 235 -31.87 0.47 -27.01
CA SER A 235 -31.44 0.92 -28.33
C SER A 235 -31.60 -0.17 -29.39
N VAL A 236 -31.20 -1.41 -29.08
CA VAL A 236 -31.40 -2.55 -29.99
C VAL A 236 -32.89 -2.83 -30.21
N ALA A 237 -33.70 -2.80 -29.15
CA ALA A 237 -35.14 -3.01 -29.25
C ALA A 237 -35.83 -1.94 -30.12
N ILE A 238 -35.44 -0.67 -29.98
CA ILE A 238 -35.95 0.44 -30.82
C ILE A 238 -35.60 0.21 -32.29
N VAL A 239 -34.34 -0.14 -32.59
CA VAL A 239 -33.91 -0.42 -33.97
C VAL A 239 -34.66 -1.63 -34.56
N ALA A 240 -34.94 -2.65 -33.75
CA ALA A 240 -35.66 -3.84 -34.20
C ALA A 240 -37.16 -3.60 -34.42
N ALA A 241 -37.79 -2.76 -33.60
CA ALA A 241 -39.23 -2.48 -33.67
C ALA A 241 -39.59 -1.39 -34.71
N THR A 242 -38.64 -0.54 -35.11
CA THR A 242 -38.89 0.56 -36.06
C THR A 242 -38.91 0.05 -37.51
N LYS A 243 -39.99 0.35 -38.22
CA LYS A 243 -40.12 0.01 -39.65
C LYS A 243 -39.11 0.81 -40.50
N GLN A 244 -38.72 0.25 -41.65
CA GLN A 244 -37.86 0.93 -42.62
C GLN A 244 -38.50 2.27 -43.06
N GLY A 245 -37.73 3.35 -43.02
CA GLY A 245 -38.16 4.70 -43.41
C GLY A 245 -38.69 5.59 -42.28
N LEU A 246 -38.99 5.04 -41.10
CA LEU A 246 -39.49 5.80 -39.94
C LEU A 246 -38.38 6.57 -39.21
N ILE A 247 -37.15 6.06 -39.28
CA ILE A 247 -35.93 6.73 -38.82
C ILE A 247 -34.92 6.80 -39.98
N SER A 248 -34.12 7.85 -40.02
CA SER A 248 -33.07 7.97 -41.04
C SER A 248 -32.03 6.86 -40.88
N VAL A 249 -31.40 6.46 -42.00
CA VAL A 249 -30.32 5.45 -41.98
C VAL A 249 -29.20 5.87 -41.05
N VAL A 250 -28.88 7.18 -41.02
CA VAL A 250 -27.88 7.75 -40.12
C VAL A 250 -28.28 7.57 -38.66
N ALA A 251 -29.51 7.93 -38.28
CA ALA A 251 -29.99 7.77 -36.90
C ALA A 251 -29.99 6.30 -36.45
N ARG A 252 -30.43 5.40 -37.34
CA ARG A 252 -30.41 3.95 -37.08
C ARG A 252 -29.00 3.44 -36.84
N ASN A 253 -28.05 3.77 -37.71
CA ASN A 253 -26.67 3.33 -37.58
C ASN A 253 -26.00 3.91 -36.32
N THR A 254 -26.23 5.18 -36.01
CA THR A 254 -25.75 5.82 -34.79
C THR A 254 -26.28 5.11 -33.54
N LEU A 255 -27.56 4.74 -33.52
CA LEU A 255 -28.17 4.05 -32.39
C LEU A 255 -27.59 2.65 -32.20
N VAL A 256 -27.32 1.91 -33.28
CA VAL A 256 -26.63 0.61 -33.22
C VAL A 256 -25.21 0.76 -32.67
N VAL A 257 -24.43 1.71 -33.18
CA VAL A 257 -23.06 1.97 -32.69
C VAL A 257 -23.08 2.36 -31.21
N ALA A 258 -23.99 3.25 -30.80
CA ALA A 258 -24.15 3.63 -29.41
C ALA A 258 -24.52 2.43 -28.52
N ALA A 259 -25.42 1.56 -28.97
CA ALA A 259 -25.79 0.35 -28.25
C ALA A 259 -24.59 -0.57 -28.00
N VAL A 260 -23.77 -0.79 -29.03
CA VAL A 260 -22.55 -1.60 -28.94
C VAL A 260 -21.54 -0.96 -27.98
N LEU A 261 -21.28 0.34 -28.11
CA LEU A 261 -20.36 1.06 -27.22
C LEU A 261 -20.83 1.04 -25.76
N CYS A 262 -22.12 1.20 -25.49
CA CYS A 262 -22.67 1.10 -24.15
C CYS A 262 -22.53 -0.32 -23.58
N PHE A 263 -22.76 -1.36 -24.39
CA PHE A 263 -22.56 -2.74 -23.95
C PHE A 263 -21.10 -3.02 -23.58
N VAL A 264 -20.16 -2.69 -24.49
CA VAL A 264 -18.72 -2.85 -24.27
C VAL A 264 -18.27 -2.04 -23.06
N GLY A 265 -18.71 -0.78 -22.97
CA GLY A 265 -18.45 0.10 -21.83
C GLY A 265 -18.95 -0.49 -20.51
N SER A 266 -20.13 -1.12 -20.50
CA SER A 266 -20.65 -1.79 -19.29
C SER A 266 -19.81 -2.99 -18.86
N LYS A 267 -19.28 -3.77 -19.81
CA LYS A 267 -18.42 -4.93 -19.51
C LYS A 267 -17.06 -4.49 -19.00
N TRP A 268 -16.48 -3.48 -19.63
CA TRP A 268 -15.26 -2.85 -19.14
C TRP A 268 -15.46 -2.28 -17.72
N LEU A 269 -16.57 -1.58 -17.49
CA LEU A 269 -16.87 -0.97 -16.19
C LEU A 269 -17.11 -2.04 -15.11
N SER A 270 -17.79 -3.13 -15.45
CA SER A 270 -17.96 -4.29 -14.56
C SER A 270 -16.61 -4.88 -14.13
N HIS A 271 -15.69 -5.09 -15.07
CA HIS A 271 -14.34 -5.55 -14.76
C HIS A 271 -13.55 -4.53 -13.91
N PHE A 272 -13.63 -3.25 -14.27
CA PHE A 272 -13.00 -2.16 -13.51
C PHE A 272 -13.50 -2.13 -12.06
N ILE A 273 -14.81 -2.22 -11.85
CA ILE A 273 -15.43 -2.25 -10.51
C ILE A 273 -14.91 -3.46 -9.73
N TYR A 274 -14.92 -4.65 -10.35
CA TYR A 274 -14.47 -5.86 -9.68
C TYR A 274 -13.00 -5.77 -9.25
N LYS A 275 -12.10 -5.40 -10.16
CA LYS A 275 -10.66 -5.31 -9.90
C LYS A 275 -10.31 -4.25 -8.85
N ASN A 276 -11.01 -3.11 -8.86
CA ASN A 276 -10.66 -1.96 -8.00
C ASN A 276 -11.44 -1.89 -6.69
N PHE A 277 -12.61 -2.53 -6.58
CA PHE A 277 -13.45 -2.45 -5.38
C PHE A 277 -13.78 -3.80 -4.73
N ARG A 278 -13.54 -4.93 -5.40
CA ARG A 278 -13.77 -6.27 -4.82
C ARG A 278 -12.47 -7.01 -4.56
N TYR A 279 -11.70 -7.30 -5.61
CA TYR A 279 -10.61 -8.27 -5.49
C TYR A 279 -9.41 -7.87 -6.35
N HIS A 280 -8.23 -7.85 -5.74
CA HIS A 280 -6.96 -7.76 -6.44
C HIS A 280 -5.98 -8.72 -5.81
N ASP A 281 -5.59 -9.73 -6.57
CA ASP A 281 -4.59 -10.70 -6.13
C ASP A 281 -3.18 -10.32 -6.59
N TYR A 282 -2.21 -10.74 -5.80
CA TYR A 282 -0.79 -10.74 -6.12
C TYR A 282 -0.29 -12.18 -6.12
N ASN A 283 0.24 -12.61 -7.26
CA ASN A 283 0.90 -13.90 -7.34
C ASN A 283 2.38 -13.75 -7.03
N HIS A 284 2.74 -14.03 -5.78
CA HIS A 284 4.13 -13.97 -5.32
C HIS A 284 5.01 -15.12 -5.84
N ALA A 285 4.43 -16.14 -6.49
CA ALA A 285 5.19 -17.27 -7.03
C ALA A 285 5.79 -16.99 -8.42
N PHE A 286 5.24 -16.03 -9.17
CA PHE A 286 5.75 -15.66 -10.49
C PHE A 286 6.51 -14.34 -10.45
N VAL A 287 7.72 -14.38 -9.90
CA VAL A 287 8.80 -13.44 -10.26
C VAL A 287 9.71 -14.13 -11.28
N PHE A 288 9.15 -14.58 -12.40
CA PHE A 288 9.91 -15.14 -13.51
C PHE A 288 9.22 -14.81 -14.83
N HIS A 289 9.68 -13.73 -15.47
CA HIS A 289 10.39 -13.76 -16.76
C HIS A 289 11.17 -12.43 -16.91
#